data_AF-X0K783-F1
#
_entry.id   AF-X0K783-F1
#
_cell.length_a   1.000
_cell.length_b   1.000
_cell.length_c   1.000
_cell.angle_alpha   90.00
_cell.angle_beta   90.00
_cell.angle_gamma   90.00
#
_symmetry.space_group_name_H-M   'P 1'
#
loop_
_entity.id
_entity.type
_entity.pdbx_description
1 polymer ?
#
loop_
_entity_poly.entity_id
_entity_poly.type
_entity_poly.pdbx_seq_one_letter_code
_entity_poly.pdbx_strand_id
1 'polypeptide(L)'
;MALTEFHRFSLLPLELRREIYHLATPPRFVHVQRFDEQDYDEFAEHIRTTPNAIRLDESLIHFSFNWRPHISPRTTQRQSALERYGFSSNKSASQPWKVTKLAPRISLDWLSVNPEYAWQLCREVSMYSTAPIPALLHTCRESRDDLIRRGYQLAFRTRSHGPRTWFNFDHDVLFISHGDDWGTKHRVLSGCAWDIGQFHTSDMERVKRVALEESTGSLYLAHPRFSEGNYKFSDVSSVLRLFKHLEELLLVEWTDSHMVAFCPMKDFYARAKQRHRYDTQCLWSYQPVSEVDVLPQLFHPANSWSPLTVASIGPYGELLNNHQGLERNGYIRMVQESLQEKLVRYRSSVGSRHTADADVWWNIPTITTVHVMSTWGHELLARERWRALSRVYRLRKQWLAHEKRVSNHLPQSEEYDFQADEEAYDLTFETDAHEAKRIWWVREGIIPFIDE
;
A
#
# COMPACT_ATOMS: atom_id res chain seq x y z
N MET A 1 -20.75 40.46 9.44
CA MET A 1 -20.88 41.37 8.27
C MET A 1 -21.29 40.53 7.08
N ALA A 2 -22.44 40.82 6.46
CA ALA A 2 -22.85 40.13 5.23
C ALA A 2 -22.08 40.74 4.04
N LEU A 3 -21.53 39.91 3.17
CA LEU A 3 -20.83 40.35 1.95
C LEU A 3 -21.88 40.96 0.99
N THR A 4 -21.75 42.26 0.69
CA THR A 4 -22.70 43.00 -0.16
C THR A 4 -22.35 42.98 -1.65
N GLU A 5 -21.17 42.48 -2.02
CA GLU A 5 -20.68 42.44 -3.40
C GLU A 5 -20.07 41.07 -3.73
N PHE A 6 -20.40 40.55 -4.91
CA PHE A 6 -19.79 39.33 -5.47
C PHE A 6 -18.95 39.71 -6.71
N HIS A 7 -17.63 39.69 -6.57
CA HIS A 7 -16.74 39.94 -7.69
C HIS A 7 -16.72 38.73 -8.63
N ARG A 8 -16.86 38.98 -9.94
CA ARG A 8 -16.72 37.91 -10.94
C ARG A 8 -15.31 37.35 -10.89
N PHE A 9 -15.18 36.02 -10.97
CA PHE A 9 -13.89 35.33 -10.86
C PHE A 9 -12.84 35.91 -11.83
N SER A 10 -13.20 36.20 -13.08
CA SER A 10 -12.29 36.75 -14.10
C SER A 10 -11.78 38.17 -13.81
N LEU A 11 -12.42 38.90 -12.91
CA LEU A 11 -12.02 40.25 -12.49
C LEU A 11 -11.08 40.23 -11.28
N LEU A 12 -10.86 39.05 -10.67
CA LEU A 12 -9.89 38.91 -9.60
C LEU A 12 -8.46 39.06 -10.16
N PRO A 13 -7.54 39.66 -9.39
CA PRO A 13 -6.10 39.62 -9.68
C PRO A 13 -5.61 38.22 -10.03
N LEU A 14 -4.66 38.12 -10.95
CA LEU A 14 -4.13 36.84 -11.43
C LEU A 14 -3.61 35.97 -10.28
N GLU A 15 -2.99 36.60 -9.29
CA GLU A 15 -2.45 35.98 -8.08
C GLU A 15 -3.57 35.28 -7.30
N LEU A 16 -4.69 35.97 -7.06
CA LEU A 16 -5.82 35.37 -6.35
C LEU A 16 -6.47 34.24 -7.15
N ARG A 17 -6.59 34.37 -8.47
CA ARG A 17 -7.14 33.30 -9.32
C ARG A 17 -6.24 32.05 -9.28
N ARG A 18 -4.93 32.23 -9.33
CA ARG A 18 -3.93 31.17 -9.19
C ARG A 18 -3.97 30.48 -7.83
N GLU A 19 -4.14 31.23 -6.75
CA GLU A 19 -4.33 30.66 -5.42
C GLU A 19 -5.64 29.87 -5.32
N ILE A 20 -6.73 30.39 -5.88
CA ILE A 20 -7.99 29.65 -5.95
C ILE A 20 -7.82 28.35 -6.74
N TYR A 21 -7.11 28.39 -7.88
CA TYR A 21 -6.82 27.18 -8.64
C TYR A 21 -6.04 26.15 -7.82
N HIS A 22 -5.02 26.59 -7.10
CA HIS A 22 -4.21 25.74 -6.25
C HIS A 22 -5.03 25.09 -5.13
N LEU A 23 -5.81 25.88 -4.39
CA LEU A 23 -6.66 25.41 -3.30
C LEU A 23 -7.77 24.48 -3.78
N ALA A 24 -8.30 24.71 -4.98
CA ALA A 24 -9.33 23.86 -5.59
C ALA A 24 -8.78 22.57 -6.22
N THR A 25 -7.46 22.36 -6.23
CA THR A 25 -6.80 21.13 -6.69
C THR A 25 -5.95 20.53 -5.56
N PRO A 26 -6.57 20.01 -4.49
CA PRO A 26 -5.83 19.39 -3.40
C PRO A 26 -5.11 18.12 -3.88
N PRO A 27 -4.04 17.70 -3.17
CA PRO A 27 -3.44 16.38 -3.34
C PRO A 27 -4.50 15.28 -3.34
N ARG A 28 -4.35 14.32 -4.25
CA ARG A 28 -5.29 13.20 -4.40
C ARG A 28 -4.54 11.89 -4.55
N PHE A 29 -5.21 10.81 -4.14
CA PHE A 29 -4.77 9.46 -4.44
C PHE A 29 -5.17 9.10 -5.86
N VAL A 30 -4.18 8.76 -6.67
CA VAL A 30 -4.37 8.31 -8.04
C VAL A 30 -4.13 6.81 -8.06
N HIS A 31 -5.22 6.06 -7.96
CA HIS A 31 -5.19 4.62 -8.11
C HIS A 31 -4.99 4.26 -9.58
N VAL A 32 -3.84 3.69 -9.91
CA VAL A 32 -3.53 3.24 -11.27
C VAL A 32 -3.79 1.75 -11.37
N GLN A 33 -4.69 1.38 -12.27
CA GLN A 33 -5.06 0.02 -12.57
C GLN A 33 -4.49 -0.41 -13.92
N ARG A 34 -4.18 -1.70 -14.03
CA ARG A 34 -3.73 -2.33 -15.26
C ARG A 34 -4.90 -2.98 -15.99
N PHE A 35 -4.82 -3.00 -17.31
CA PHE A 35 -5.68 -3.77 -18.18
C PHE A 35 -4.79 -4.54 -19.16
N ASP A 36 -4.80 -5.87 -19.04
CA ASP A 36 -4.11 -6.75 -19.97
C ASP A 36 -5.01 -6.90 -21.21
N GLU A 37 -4.49 -6.64 -22.41
CA GLU A 37 -5.30 -6.62 -23.64
C GLU A 37 -5.56 -8.01 -24.24
N GLN A 38 -4.79 -8.98 -23.80
CA GLN A 38 -4.79 -10.36 -24.28
C GLN A 38 -4.86 -11.29 -23.08
N ASP A 39 -5.38 -12.50 -23.27
CA ASP A 39 -5.34 -13.53 -22.23
C ASP A 39 -3.96 -14.22 -22.21
N TYR A 40 -3.56 -14.75 -21.05
CA TYR A 40 -2.29 -15.45 -20.90
C TYR A 40 -2.18 -16.67 -21.82
N ASP A 41 -3.26 -17.45 -21.97
CA ASP A 41 -3.23 -18.67 -22.77
C ASP A 41 -3.11 -18.35 -24.27
N GLU A 42 -3.80 -17.32 -24.73
CA GLU A 42 -3.69 -16.81 -26.10
C GLU A 42 -2.26 -16.30 -26.39
N PHE A 43 -1.69 -15.54 -25.47
CA PHE A 43 -0.31 -15.06 -25.58
C PHE A 43 0.71 -16.21 -25.58
N ALA A 44 0.55 -17.18 -24.68
CA ALA A 44 1.46 -18.32 -24.57
C ALA A 44 1.43 -19.14 -25.87
N GLU A 45 0.25 -19.33 -26.46
CA GLU A 45 0.12 -20.02 -27.74
C GLU A 45 0.69 -19.20 -28.91
N HIS A 46 0.47 -17.89 -28.91
CA HIS A 46 1.06 -16.99 -29.91
C HIS A 46 2.59 -17.08 -29.91
N ILE A 47 3.22 -17.07 -28.72
CA ILE A 47 4.67 -17.22 -28.59
C ILE A 47 5.18 -18.57 -29.12
N ARG A 48 4.45 -19.66 -28.87
CA ARG A 48 4.86 -21.00 -29.32
C ARG A 48 4.75 -21.19 -30.83
N THR A 49 3.75 -20.56 -31.44
CA THR A 49 3.38 -20.79 -32.84
C THR A 49 3.99 -19.75 -33.79
N THR A 50 4.30 -18.55 -33.31
CA THR A 50 4.75 -17.43 -34.13
C THR A 50 6.25 -17.21 -34.01
N PRO A 51 7.02 -17.37 -35.10
CA PRO A 51 8.45 -17.06 -35.10
C PRO A 51 8.70 -15.59 -34.76
N ASN A 52 9.66 -15.33 -33.85
CA ASN A 52 10.03 -13.97 -33.41
C ASN A 52 8.87 -13.15 -32.79
N ALA A 53 7.91 -13.81 -32.13
CA ALA A 53 6.80 -13.14 -31.43
C ALA A 53 7.27 -12.17 -30.32
N ILE A 54 8.45 -12.43 -29.73
CA ILE A 54 8.91 -11.74 -28.52
C ILE A 54 9.69 -10.48 -28.88
N ARG A 55 9.26 -9.35 -28.32
CA ARG A 55 9.97 -8.06 -28.40
C ARG A 55 10.26 -7.54 -26.99
N LEU A 56 11.53 -7.41 -26.67
CA LEU A 56 11.99 -6.84 -25.41
C LEU A 56 12.18 -5.33 -25.56
N ASP A 57 11.96 -4.60 -24.47
CA ASP A 57 12.12 -3.15 -24.40
C ASP A 57 13.35 -2.77 -23.56
N GLU A 58 14.00 -1.65 -23.89
CA GLU A 58 15.20 -1.18 -23.19
C GLU A 58 14.93 -0.85 -21.71
N SER A 59 13.71 -0.42 -21.37
CA SER A 59 13.33 -0.09 -19.98
C SER A 59 13.46 -1.28 -19.02
N LEU A 60 13.49 -2.52 -19.53
CA LEU A 60 13.69 -3.72 -18.72
C LEU A 60 15.02 -3.72 -17.96
N ILE A 61 16.03 -2.97 -18.41
CA ILE A 61 17.29 -2.79 -17.67
C ILE A 61 17.03 -2.30 -16.24
N HIS A 62 16.09 -1.38 -16.05
CA HIS A 62 15.80 -0.80 -14.72
C HIS A 62 15.34 -1.84 -13.71
N PHE A 63 14.71 -2.92 -14.19
CA PHE A 63 14.19 -4.01 -13.38
C PHE A 63 15.20 -5.16 -13.24
N SER A 64 16.42 -5.02 -13.75
CA SER A 64 17.35 -6.14 -13.89
C SER A 64 17.75 -6.78 -12.58
N PHE A 65 17.81 -6.03 -11.50
CA PHE A 65 18.08 -6.58 -10.19
C PHE A 65 17.03 -7.58 -9.71
N ASN A 66 15.77 -7.43 -10.18
CA ASN A 66 14.68 -8.35 -9.87
C ASN A 66 14.67 -9.54 -10.82
N TRP A 67 14.74 -9.32 -12.14
CA TRP A 67 14.58 -10.45 -13.07
C TRP A 67 15.86 -11.29 -13.24
N ARG A 68 17.06 -10.71 -13.07
CA ARG A 68 18.33 -11.44 -13.33
C ARG A 68 18.49 -12.76 -12.55
N PRO A 69 18.07 -12.91 -11.27
CA PRO A 69 18.25 -14.16 -10.53
C PRO A 69 17.32 -15.26 -11.04
N HIS A 70 16.24 -14.89 -11.74
CA HIS A 70 15.27 -15.82 -12.29
C HIS A 70 15.63 -16.31 -13.69
N ILE A 71 16.54 -15.63 -14.39
CA ILE A 71 16.97 -16.00 -15.74
C ILE A 71 18.20 -16.89 -15.64
N SER A 72 18.07 -18.12 -16.13
CA SER A 72 19.13 -19.13 -16.04
C SER A 72 20.40 -18.69 -16.77
N PRO A 73 21.58 -18.69 -16.13
CA PRO A 73 22.84 -18.41 -16.81
C PRO A 73 23.16 -19.47 -17.89
N ARG A 74 22.64 -20.70 -17.74
CA ARG A 74 22.92 -21.84 -18.63
C ARG A 74 22.24 -21.71 -20.00
N THR A 75 21.28 -20.80 -20.18
CA THR A 75 20.59 -20.62 -21.47
C THR A 75 21.29 -19.64 -22.40
N THR A 76 22.33 -18.95 -21.91
CA THR A 76 23.35 -18.32 -22.78
C THR A 76 24.28 -19.36 -23.42
N GLN A 77 24.23 -20.62 -22.99
CA GLN A 77 25.05 -21.70 -23.49
C GLN A 77 24.37 -22.36 -24.70
N ARG A 78 24.74 -21.83 -25.87
CA ARG A 78 24.88 -22.53 -27.15
C ARG A 78 23.73 -23.48 -27.51
N GLN A 79 22.77 -22.99 -28.30
CA GLN A 79 22.51 -23.72 -29.54
C GLN A 79 23.91 -23.91 -30.17
N SER A 80 24.32 -25.14 -30.50
CA SER A 80 25.48 -25.29 -31.36
C SER A 80 25.13 -24.55 -32.63
N ALA A 81 25.62 -23.31 -32.73
CA ALA A 81 25.34 -22.46 -33.86
C ALA A 81 25.67 -23.28 -35.11
N LEU A 82 24.96 -23.00 -36.20
CA LEU A 82 25.30 -23.53 -37.52
C LEU A 82 26.79 -23.28 -37.85
N GLU A 83 27.50 -22.44 -37.08
CA GLU A 83 28.96 -22.32 -36.98
C GLU A 83 29.69 -23.66 -36.82
N ARG A 84 29.17 -24.61 -36.02
CA ARG A 84 29.71 -25.98 -35.94
C ARG A 84 29.61 -26.74 -37.27
N TYR A 85 28.70 -26.32 -38.14
CA TYR A 85 28.49 -26.81 -39.50
C TYR A 85 29.01 -25.82 -40.57
N GLY A 86 29.83 -24.83 -40.18
CA GLY A 86 30.48 -23.88 -41.10
C GLY A 86 29.69 -22.63 -41.46
N PHE A 87 28.52 -22.38 -40.88
CA PHE A 87 27.75 -21.16 -41.12
C PHE A 87 28.05 -20.10 -40.05
N SER A 88 28.78 -19.05 -40.40
CA SER A 88 28.95 -17.89 -39.53
C SER A 88 27.84 -16.85 -39.80
N SER A 89 27.12 -16.46 -38.76
CA SER A 89 26.26 -15.28 -38.82
C SER A 89 27.04 -14.10 -38.24
N ASN A 90 27.25 -13.06 -39.05
CA ASN A 90 27.86 -11.81 -38.58
C ASN A 90 26.87 -10.93 -37.79
N LYS A 91 25.60 -11.37 -37.65
CA LYS A 91 24.59 -10.64 -36.87
C LYS A 91 24.63 -11.13 -35.43
N SER A 92 25.16 -10.31 -34.53
CA SER A 92 24.95 -10.49 -33.09
C SER A 92 23.45 -10.55 -32.80
N ALA A 93 23.00 -11.52 -32.00
CA ALA A 93 21.62 -11.58 -31.58
C ALA A 93 21.21 -10.23 -30.92
N SER A 94 20.16 -9.62 -31.46
CA SER A 94 19.71 -8.31 -31.03
C SER A 94 19.26 -8.36 -29.56
N GLN A 95 19.81 -7.46 -28.75
CA GLN A 95 19.28 -7.09 -27.44
C GLN A 95 19.00 -5.59 -27.50
N PRO A 96 17.93 -5.11 -26.87
CA PRO A 96 17.63 -3.68 -26.87
C PRO A 96 18.59 -2.89 -25.97
N TRP A 97 19.48 -3.56 -25.23
CA TRP A 97 20.47 -2.95 -24.37
C TRP A 97 21.87 -3.55 -24.56
N LYS A 98 22.88 -2.81 -24.09
CA LYS A 98 24.25 -3.30 -24.00
C LYS A 98 24.35 -4.35 -22.89
N VAL A 99 24.77 -5.56 -23.25
CA VAL A 99 24.92 -6.67 -22.29
C VAL A 99 26.01 -6.34 -21.26
N THR A 100 25.65 -6.42 -19.99
CA THR A 100 26.56 -6.21 -18.84
C THR A 100 26.33 -7.28 -17.78
N LYS A 101 27.12 -7.28 -16.70
CA LYS A 101 26.85 -8.15 -15.53
C LYS A 101 25.51 -7.80 -14.84
N LEU A 102 25.10 -6.53 -14.92
CA LEU A 102 23.88 -6.03 -14.29
C LEU A 102 22.63 -6.28 -15.13
N ALA A 103 22.76 -6.17 -16.44
CA ALA A 103 21.73 -6.49 -17.41
C ALA A 103 22.27 -7.55 -18.37
N PRO A 104 22.27 -8.83 -17.95
CA PRO A 104 22.73 -9.91 -18.82
C PRO A 104 21.78 -10.09 -20.00
N ARG A 105 22.25 -10.86 -20.99
CA ARG A 105 21.44 -11.20 -22.16
C ARG A 105 20.27 -12.11 -21.75
N ILE A 106 19.08 -11.84 -22.28
CA ILE A 106 17.93 -12.73 -22.18
C ILE A 106 17.80 -13.50 -23.50
N SER A 107 17.76 -14.84 -23.41
CA SER A 107 17.57 -15.69 -24.59
C SER A 107 16.10 -15.69 -25.02
N LEU A 108 15.83 -15.28 -26.27
CA LEU A 108 14.47 -15.32 -26.84
C LEU A 108 13.97 -16.76 -27.01
N ASP A 109 14.86 -17.71 -27.31
CA ASP A 109 14.53 -19.13 -27.39
C ASP A 109 14.08 -19.66 -26.02
N TRP A 110 14.78 -19.24 -24.96
CA TRP A 110 14.39 -19.60 -23.60
C TRP A 110 13.03 -19.01 -23.23
N LEU A 111 12.79 -17.73 -23.54
CA LEU A 111 11.49 -17.11 -23.30
C LEU A 111 10.36 -17.79 -24.09
N SER A 112 10.64 -18.30 -25.29
CA SER A 112 9.67 -19.02 -26.10
C SER A 112 9.20 -20.33 -25.46
N VAL A 113 10.08 -20.97 -24.68
CA VAL A 113 9.77 -22.19 -23.91
C VAL A 113 9.22 -21.87 -22.51
N ASN A 114 9.39 -20.63 -22.02
CA ASN A 114 8.96 -20.20 -20.70
C ASN A 114 8.04 -18.95 -20.82
N PRO A 115 6.82 -19.13 -21.37
CA PRO A 115 5.90 -18.04 -21.68
C PRO A 115 5.50 -17.21 -20.44
N GLU A 116 5.60 -17.75 -19.22
CA GLU A 116 5.33 -16.99 -18.00
C GLU A 116 6.29 -15.82 -17.79
N TYR A 117 7.57 -15.98 -18.19
CA TYR A 117 8.56 -14.91 -18.09
C TYR A 117 8.40 -13.96 -19.27
N ALA A 118 8.14 -14.49 -20.46
CA ALA A 118 7.84 -13.66 -21.62
C ALA A 118 6.64 -12.75 -21.35
N TRP A 119 5.58 -13.27 -20.73
CA TRP A 119 4.39 -12.54 -20.32
C TRP A 119 4.77 -11.33 -19.47
N GLN A 120 5.57 -11.52 -18.43
CA GLN A 120 5.98 -10.41 -17.57
C GLN A 120 6.80 -9.34 -18.32
N LEU A 121 7.66 -9.77 -19.25
CA LEU A 121 8.61 -8.89 -19.94
C LEU A 121 8.00 -8.12 -21.12
N CYS A 122 7.05 -8.71 -21.85
CA CYS A 122 6.58 -8.15 -23.13
C CYS A 122 5.06 -8.18 -23.35
N ARG A 123 4.24 -8.54 -22.36
CA ARG A 123 2.77 -8.46 -22.51
C ARG A 123 2.31 -7.03 -22.81
N GLU A 124 1.20 -6.93 -23.51
CA GLU A 124 0.55 -5.65 -23.81
C GLU A 124 -0.38 -5.26 -22.66
N VAL A 125 -0.08 -4.12 -22.05
CA VAL A 125 -0.80 -3.58 -20.88
C VAL A 125 -1.10 -2.14 -21.13
N SER A 126 -2.34 -1.73 -20.88
CA SER A 126 -2.67 -0.32 -20.72
C SER A 126 -2.91 -0.01 -19.24
N MET A 127 -2.52 1.19 -18.83
CA MET A 127 -2.76 1.68 -17.48
C MET A 127 -3.78 2.81 -17.51
N TYR A 128 -4.72 2.78 -16.59
CA TYR A 128 -5.74 3.81 -16.43
C TYR A 128 -5.99 4.09 -14.95
N SER A 129 -6.62 5.23 -14.66
CA SER A 129 -7.03 5.55 -13.30
C SER A 129 -8.52 5.86 -13.26
N THR A 130 -9.15 5.42 -12.18
CA THR A 130 -10.52 5.81 -11.82
C THR A 130 -10.57 7.13 -11.04
N ALA A 131 -9.41 7.66 -10.62
CA ALA A 131 -9.34 8.94 -9.93
C ALA A 131 -9.87 10.06 -10.84
N PRO A 132 -10.75 10.95 -10.32
CA PRO A 132 -11.35 11.98 -11.14
C PRO A 132 -10.29 12.96 -11.62
N ILE A 133 -10.35 13.32 -12.89
CA ILE A 133 -9.48 14.34 -13.47
C ILE A 133 -9.80 15.68 -12.77
N PRO A 134 -8.79 16.48 -12.35
CA PRO A 134 -9.05 17.71 -11.64
C PRO A 134 -9.96 18.61 -12.48
N ALA A 135 -11.08 19.06 -11.91
CA ALA A 135 -12.12 19.77 -12.66
C ALA A 135 -11.56 21.01 -13.38
N LEU A 136 -10.57 21.68 -12.78
CA LEU A 136 -9.90 22.85 -13.33
C LEU A 136 -9.06 22.58 -14.60
N LEU A 137 -8.70 21.32 -14.90
CA LEU A 137 -8.15 20.96 -16.21
C LEU A 137 -9.21 21.01 -17.31
N HIS A 138 -10.49 21.01 -16.97
CA HIS A 138 -11.61 21.04 -17.91
C HIS A 138 -12.36 22.38 -17.95
N THR A 139 -12.22 23.22 -16.92
CA THR A 139 -12.99 24.47 -16.79
C THR A 139 -12.68 25.50 -17.88
N CYS A 140 -11.45 25.99 -17.98
CA CYS A 140 -11.06 26.99 -18.97
C CYS A 140 -9.59 26.86 -19.36
N ARG A 141 -9.16 27.59 -20.40
CA ARG A 141 -7.77 27.58 -20.87
C ARG A 141 -6.81 28.06 -19.79
N GLU A 142 -7.14 29.13 -19.10
CA GLU A 142 -6.27 29.70 -18.07
C GLU A 142 -5.99 28.73 -16.92
N SER A 143 -7.05 28.12 -16.37
CA SER A 143 -6.90 27.14 -15.29
C SER A 143 -6.12 25.92 -15.75
N ARG A 144 -6.39 25.41 -16.95
CA ARG A 144 -5.64 24.29 -17.54
C ARG A 144 -4.16 24.62 -17.69
N ASP A 145 -3.85 25.78 -18.27
CA ASP A 145 -2.47 26.21 -18.50
C ASP A 145 -1.74 26.44 -17.16
N ASP A 146 -2.45 26.90 -16.12
CA ASP A 146 -1.89 27.06 -14.78
C ASP A 146 -1.57 25.72 -14.12
N LEU A 147 -2.50 24.76 -14.17
CA LEU A 147 -2.29 23.42 -13.63
C LEU A 147 -1.18 22.66 -14.36
N ILE A 148 -1.10 22.76 -15.69
CA ILE A 148 0.00 22.17 -16.48
C ILE A 148 1.34 22.81 -16.10
N ARG A 149 1.40 24.15 -15.98
CA ARG A 149 2.59 24.86 -15.51
C ARG A 149 3.03 24.45 -14.10
N ARG A 150 2.09 24.02 -13.25
CA ARG A 150 2.33 23.49 -11.90
C ARG A 150 2.68 21.99 -11.86
N GLY A 151 2.77 21.32 -13.01
CA GLY A 151 3.28 19.95 -13.10
C GLY A 151 2.25 18.88 -13.42
N TYR A 152 0.98 19.22 -13.64
CA TYR A 152 0.02 18.23 -14.14
C TYR A 152 0.34 17.86 -15.59
N GLN A 153 0.40 16.55 -15.86
CA GLN A 153 0.61 15.99 -17.20
C GLN A 153 0.02 14.58 -17.28
N LEU A 154 -0.13 14.05 -18.50
CA LEU A 154 -0.44 12.63 -18.69
C LEU A 154 0.78 11.79 -18.31
N ALA A 155 0.54 10.77 -17.49
CA ALA A 155 1.55 9.88 -16.92
C ALA A 155 1.10 8.42 -16.97
N PHE A 156 2.01 7.56 -16.50
CA PHE A 156 1.88 6.11 -16.37
C PHE A 156 1.68 5.44 -17.72
N ARG A 157 2.60 5.74 -18.64
CA ARG A 157 2.74 4.94 -19.85
C ARG A 157 3.31 3.56 -19.52
N THR A 158 3.07 2.60 -20.40
CA THR A 158 3.68 1.26 -20.34
C THR A 158 4.64 1.10 -21.52
N ARG A 159 5.22 -0.10 -21.68
CA ARG A 159 6.07 -0.44 -22.83
C ARG A 159 5.27 -0.55 -24.14
N SER A 160 3.98 -0.83 -24.05
CA SER A 160 3.08 -1.02 -25.19
C SER A 160 2.16 0.17 -25.44
N HIS A 161 1.85 0.96 -24.41
CA HIS A 161 0.85 2.02 -24.47
C HIS A 161 1.34 3.37 -23.96
N GLY A 162 0.86 4.43 -24.62
CA GLY A 162 1.09 5.82 -24.17
C GLY A 162 0.40 6.15 -22.83
N PRO A 163 0.75 7.30 -22.22
CA PRO A 163 0.21 7.71 -20.93
C PRO A 163 -1.25 8.13 -21.04
N ARG A 164 -2.06 7.77 -20.04
CA ARG A 164 -3.53 7.99 -20.06
C ARG A 164 -4.08 8.65 -18.79
N THR A 165 -3.26 8.82 -17.77
CA THR A 165 -3.70 9.30 -16.45
C THR A 165 -3.11 10.67 -16.17
N TRP A 166 -3.94 11.68 -15.90
CA TRP A 166 -3.44 12.96 -15.40
C TRP A 166 -2.86 12.78 -14.00
N PHE A 167 -1.62 13.21 -13.80
CA PHE A 167 -0.90 13.08 -12.52
C PHE A 167 0.01 14.29 -12.32
N ASN A 168 0.14 14.74 -11.08
CA ASN A 168 1.15 15.70 -10.65
C ASN A 168 2.16 15.01 -9.74
N PHE A 169 3.39 14.86 -10.21
CA PHE A 169 4.46 14.13 -9.51
C PHE A 169 4.89 14.76 -8.18
N ASP A 170 4.66 16.06 -8.02
CA ASP A 170 5.00 16.79 -6.81
C ASP A 170 3.88 16.79 -5.76
N HIS A 171 2.62 16.55 -6.16
CA HIS A 171 1.45 16.71 -5.28
C HIS A 171 0.60 15.45 -5.13
N ASP A 172 0.38 14.70 -6.20
CA ASP A 172 -0.47 13.51 -6.19
C ASP A 172 0.26 12.33 -5.54
N VAL A 173 -0.50 11.42 -4.94
CA VAL A 173 0.01 10.16 -4.38
C VAL A 173 -0.34 9.02 -5.33
N LEU A 174 0.64 8.26 -5.78
CA LEU A 174 0.40 7.05 -6.58
C LEU A 174 -0.10 5.94 -5.65
N PHE A 175 -1.34 5.49 -5.83
CA PHE A 175 -1.89 4.36 -5.10
C PHE A 175 -1.79 3.09 -5.93
N ILE A 176 -1.14 2.06 -5.36
CA ILE A 176 -0.88 0.78 -6.02
C ILE A 176 -1.56 -0.31 -5.20
N SER A 177 -2.50 -1.02 -5.84
CA SER A 177 -3.16 -2.16 -5.24
C SER A 177 -2.22 -3.35 -5.05
N HIS A 178 -2.55 -4.19 -4.07
CA HIS A 178 -1.90 -5.48 -3.91
C HIS A 178 -2.17 -6.30 -5.17
N GLY A 179 -1.13 -6.92 -5.73
CA GLY A 179 -1.27 -7.72 -6.93
C GLY A 179 -2.09 -8.98 -6.68
N ASP A 180 -2.71 -9.50 -7.74
CA ASP A 180 -3.35 -10.81 -7.71
C ASP A 180 -2.26 -11.87 -7.46
N ASP A 181 -2.44 -12.72 -6.46
CA ASP A 181 -1.38 -13.54 -5.88
C ASP A 181 -1.09 -14.82 -6.72
N TRP A 182 -0.77 -14.64 -8.01
CA TRP A 182 -0.47 -15.74 -8.95
C TRP A 182 0.88 -16.46 -8.67
N GLY A 183 1.45 -16.31 -7.47
CA GLY A 183 2.70 -16.92 -7.05
C GLY A 183 3.97 -16.16 -7.45
N THR A 184 5.14 -16.71 -7.08
CA THR A 184 6.46 -16.04 -7.20
C THR A 184 6.87 -15.71 -8.63
N LYS A 185 6.34 -16.41 -9.64
CA LYS A 185 6.63 -16.21 -11.06
C LYS A 185 6.13 -14.86 -11.60
N HIS A 186 5.17 -14.23 -10.94
CA HIS A 186 4.61 -12.93 -11.35
C HIS A 186 5.37 -11.75 -10.74
N ARG A 187 6.33 -12.02 -9.84
CA ARG A 187 7.17 -11.00 -9.19
C ARG A 187 8.48 -10.75 -9.92
N VAL A 188 8.66 -11.26 -11.15
CA VAL A 188 9.92 -11.21 -11.90
C VAL A 188 10.39 -9.77 -12.13
N LEU A 189 9.48 -8.86 -12.47
CA LEU A 189 9.82 -7.45 -12.64
C LEU A 189 9.69 -6.66 -11.34
N SER A 190 8.56 -6.82 -10.63
CA SER A 190 8.25 -6.01 -9.45
C SER A 190 9.10 -6.37 -8.24
N GLY A 191 9.54 -7.63 -8.11
CA GLY A 191 10.29 -8.13 -6.94
C GLY A 191 9.50 -8.08 -5.62
N CYS A 192 8.19 -7.85 -5.69
CA CYS A 192 7.30 -7.63 -4.54
C CYS A 192 5.86 -7.98 -4.91
N ALA A 193 4.94 -7.88 -3.95
CA ALA A 193 3.53 -8.22 -4.12
C ALA A 193 2.70 -7.17 -4.88
N TRP A 194 3.21 -5.95 -5.04
CA TRP A 194 2.55 -4.88 -5.80
C TRP A 194 3.02 -4.93 -7.25
N ASP A 195 2.10 -5.00 -8.23
CA ASP A 195 2.43 -5.19 -9.66
C ASP A 195 3.01 -3.90 -10.30
N ILE A 196 4.21 -3.53 -9.88
CA ILE A 196 4.93 -2.30 -10.28
C ILE A 196 5.69 -2.50 -11.61
N GLY A 197 5.92 -3.74 -12.03
CA GLY A 197 6.78 -4.10 -13.15
C GLY A 197 6.38 -3.51 -14.50
N GLN A 198 5.13 -3.08 -14.64
CA GLN A 198 4.58 -2.56 -15.89
C GLN A 198 4.66 -1.03 -16.03
N PHE A 199 5.03 -0.31 -14.96
CA PHE A 199 5.22 1.12 -15.03
C PHE A 199 6.46 1.45 -15.87
N HIS A 200 6.38 2.49 -16.70
CA HIS A 200 7.55 2.94 -17.43
C HIS A 200 8.50 3.71 -16.51
N THR A 201 9.80 3.45 -16.68
CA THR A 201 10.89 3.95 -15.81
C THR A 201 10.92 5.47 -15.72
N SER A 202 10.69 6.17 -16.84
CA SER A 202 10.62 7.64 -16.89
C SER A 202 9.61 8.25 -15.92
N ASP A 203 8.52 7.54 -15.62
CA ASP A 203 7.49 8.04 -14.72
C ASP A 203 7.81 7.60 -13.29
N MET A 204 8.27 6.35 -13.11
CA MET A 204 8.67 5.81 -11.79
C MET A 204 9.74 6.65 -11.11
N GLU A 205 10.75 7.10 -11.85
CA GLU A 205 11.82 7.93 -11.29
C GLU A 205 11.32 9.31 -10.84
N ARG A 206 10.15 9.75 -11.30
CA ARG A 206 9.59 11.05 -10.92
C ARG A 206 8.60 10.95 -9.76
N VAL A 207 8.10 9.75 -9.43
CA VAL A 207 7.13 9.57 -8.35
C VAL A 207 7.81 9.80 -7.00
N LYS A 208 7.27 10.76 -6.25
CA LYS A 208 7.75 11.11 -4.91
C LYS A 208 6.96 10.46 -3.78
N ARG A 209 5.72 10.06 -4.03
CA ARG A 209 4.81 9.54 -2.99
C ARG A 209 4.05 8.33 -3.50
N VAL A 210 4.14 7.24 -2.76
CA VAL A 210 3.47 5.97 -3.09
C VAL A 210 2.68 5.49 -1.88
N ALA A 211 1.44 5.07 -2.12
CA ALA A 211 0.61 4.34 -1.19
C ALA A 211 0.45 2.90 -1.67
N LEU A 212 0.77 1.95 -0.79
CA LEU A 212 0.72 0.53 -1.07
C LEU A 212 -0.44 -0.11 -0.31
N GLU A 213 -1.40 -0.69 -1.03
CA GLU A 213 -2.52 -1.42 -0.42
C GLU A 213 -2.02 -2.65 0.37
N GLU A 214 -2.65 -2.93 1.52
CA GLU A 214 -2.38 -4.09 2.38
C GLU A 214 -0.90 -4.25 2.78
N SER A 215 -0.22 -3.14 3.04
CA SER A 215 1.24 -3.12 3.22
C SER A 215 1.70 -2.91 4.66
N THR A 216 0.79 -2.64 5.59
CA THR A 216 1.11 -2.43 7.02
C THR A 216 1.69 -3.65 7.70
N GLY A 217 1.46 -4.85 7.18
CA GLY A 217 2.16 -6.06 7.63
C GLY A 217 3.68 -5.98 7.48
N SER A 218 4.22 -5.09 6.65
CA SER A 218 5.66 -4.80 6.59
C SER A 218 6.22 -4.30 7.93
N LEU A 219 5.38 -3.72 8.80
CA LEU A 219 5.79 -3.31 10.15
C LEU A 219 6.10 -4.48 11.08
N TYR A 220 5.62 -5.69 10.80
CA TYR A 220 6.04 -6.88 11.55
C TYR A 220 7.56 -7.07 11.49
N LEU A 221 8.18 -6.67 10.38
CA LEU A 221 9.63 -6.71 10.21
C LEU A 221 10.39 -5.81 11.18
N ALA A 222 9.73 -4.78 11.73
CA ALA A 222 10.30 -3.92 12.77
C ALA A 222 10.34 -4.59 14.15
N HIS A 223 9.50 -5.60 14.40
CA HIS A 223 9.39 -6.23 15.71
C HIS A 223 10.35 -7.43 15.88
N PRO A 224 11.13 -7.53 16.97
CA PRO A 224 12.10 -8.63 17.17
C PRO A 224 11.49 -10.04 17.27
N ARG A 225 10.23 -10.15 17.72
CA ARG A 225 9.54 -11.44 17.89
C ARG A 225 8.94 -12.02 16.60
N PHE A 226 8.91 -11.26 15.51
CA PHE A 226 8.35 -11.70 14.24
C PHE A 226 9.47 -11.99 13.24
N SER A 227 9.44 -13.18 12.64
CA SER A 227 10.37 -13.59 11.59
C SER A 227 9.79 -13.29 10.20
N GLU A 228 10.66 -13.30 9.17
CA GLU A 228 10.32 -13.11 7.75
C GLU A 228 9.48 -14.27 7.16
N GLY A 229 8.33 -14.58 7.77
CA GLY A 229 7.40 -15.59 7.26
C GLY A 229 6.63 -15.07 6.05
N ASN A 230 5.63 -14.24 6.31
CA ASN A 230 4.68 -13.76 5.29
C ASN A 230 5.08 -12.41 4.65
N TYR A 231 5.98 -11.65 5.29
CA TYR A 231 6.46 -10.37 4.80
C TYR A 231 7.98 -10.41 4.71
N LYS A 232 8.55 -9.85 3.64
CA LYS A 232 10.00 -9.85 3.39
C LYS A 232 10.51 -8.44 3.21
N PHE A 233 11.67 -8.13 3.79
CA PHE A 233 12.37 -6.87 3.52
C PHE A 233 12.64 -6.66 2.03
N SER A 234 12.79 -7.75 1.26
CA SER A 234 12.93 -7.69 -0.19
C SER A 234 11.76 -7.03 -0.89
N ASP A 235 10.52 -7.20 -0.39
CA ASP A 235 9.34 -6.65 -1.04
C ASP A 235 9.35 -5.12 -0.98
N VAL A 236 9.48 -4.55 0.21
CA VAL A 236 9.60 -3.09 0.41
C VAL A 236 10.87 -2.57 -0.27
N SER A 237 12.00 -3.28 -0.14
CA SER A 237 13.24 -2.87 -0.80
C SER A 237 13.11 -2.82 -2.32
N SER A 238 12.36 -3.72 -2.94
CA SER A 238 12.11 -3.68 -4.39
C SER A 238 11.34 -2.43 -4.79
N VAL A 239 10.29 -2.07 -4.03
CA VAL A 239 9.55 -0.81 -4.26
C VAL A 239 10.49 0.39 -4.22
N LEU A 240 11.31 0.50 -3.17
CA LEU A 240 12.23 1.64 -2.99
C LEU A 240 13.31 1.72 -4.10
N ARG A 241 13.80 0.57 -4.57
CA ARG A 241 14.78 0.50 -5.67
C ARG A 241 14.16 0.91 -7.01
N LEU A 242 12.90 0.54 -7.22
CA LEU A 242 12.15 0.87 -8.43
C LEU A 242 11.75 2.35 -8.48
N PHE A 243 11.35 2.93 -7.33
CA PHE A 243 11.02 4.34 -7.16
C PHE A 243 12.17 5.09 -6.47
N LYS A 244 13.27 5.32 -7.19
CA LYS A 244 14.54 5.84 -6.63
C LYS A 244 14.42 7.14 -5.84
N HIS A 245 13.53 8.03 -6.27
CA HIS A 245 13.33 9.37 -5.73
C HIS A 245 12.12 9.48 -4.80
N LEU A 246 11.68 8.35 -4.23
CA LEU A 246 10.58 8.34 -3.29
C LEU A 246 10.92 9.12 -2.01
N GLU A 247 10.08 10.10 -1.68
CA GLU A 247 10.17 10.95 -0.49
C GLU A 247 9.25 10.42 0.63
N GLU A 248 8.09 9.88 0.27
CA GLU A 248 7.06 9.38 1.19
C GLU A 248 6.52 8.01 0.77
N LEU A 249 6.49 7.07 1.70
CA LEU A 249 5.89 5.75 1.55
C LEU A 249 4.74 5.59 2.55
N LEU A 250 3.54 5.51 2.02
CA LEU A 250 2.31 5.32 2.78
C LEU A 250 1.97 3.83 2.81
N LEU A 251 2.06 3.24 4.00
CA LEU A 251 1.63 1.86 4.22
C LEU A 251 0.14 1.84 4.56
N VAL A 252 -0.68 1.26 3.69
CA VAL A 252 -2.13 1.32 3.81
C VAL A 252 -2.64 0.14 4.63
N GLU A 253 -3.31 0.45 5.74
CA GLU A 253 -3.94 -0.52 6.64
C GLU A 253 -5.32 -0.91 6.12
N TRP A 254 -6.22 0.06 5.96
CA TRP A 254 -7.60 -0.17 5.53
C TRP A 254 -8.00 0.72 4.37
N THR A 255 -8.89 0.17 3.55
CA THR A 255 -9.52 0.82 2.39
C THR A 255 -11.04 0.72 2.47
N ASP A 256 -11.77 1.33 1.53
CA ASP A 256 -13.23 1.17 1.43
C ASP A 256 -13.65 -0.32 1.36
N SER A 257 -12.83 -1.19 0.75
CA SER A 257 -13.10 -2.64 0.68
C SER A 257 -13.22 -3.30 2.05
N HIS A 258 -12.36 -2.91 3.00
CA HIS A 258 -12.40 -3.40 4.38
C HIS A 258 -13.68 -2.95 5.10
N MET A 259 -14.08 -1.70 4.85
CA MET A 259 -15.30 -1.12 5.39
C MET A 259 -16.55 -1.79 4.84
N VAL A 260 -16.55 -2.21 3.56
CA VAL A 260 -17.66 -2.93 2.93
C VAL A 260 -17.83 -4.33 3.52
N ALA A 261 -16.73 -5.04 3.80
CA ALA A 261 -16.78 -6.35 4.45
C ALA A 261 -17.41 -6.27 5.84
N PHE A 262 -17.16 -5.16 6.55
CA PHE A 262 -17.73 -4.90 7.88
C PHE A 262 -19.19 -4.44 7.84
N CYS A 263 -19.51 -3.49 6.97
CA CYS A 263 -20.85 -2.94 6.80
C CYS A 263 -21.22 -2.92 5.31
N PRO A 264 -21.83 -3.99 4.79
CA PRO A 264 -22.15 -4.11 3.38
C PRO A 264 -23.03 -2.97 2.89
N MET A 265 -22.50 -2.19 1.95
CA MET A 265 -23.18 -1.06 1.36
C MET A 265 -24.13 -1.48 0.25
N LYS A 266 -25.41 -1.70 0.56
CA LYS A 266 -26.42 -1.86 -0.50
C LYS A 266 -26.77 -0.53 -1.18
N ASP A 267 -26.80 0.59 -0.44
CA ASP A 267 -27.40 1.84 -0.94
C ASP A 267 -26.40 2.92 -1.41
N PHE A 268 -25.14 2.86 -1.02
CA PHE A 268 -24.17 3.93 -1.36
C PHE A 268 -23.49 3.69 -2.68
N TYR A 269 -23.12 2.46 -3.05
CA TYR A 269 -22.65 2.19 -4.41
C TYR A 269 -23.77 2.33 -5.44
N ALA A 270 -25.03 2.06 -5.08
CA ALA A 270 -26.17 2.39 -5.94
C ALA A 270 -26.28 3.91 -6.17
N ARG A 271 -26.09 4.71 -5.12
CA ARG A 271 -26.03 6.17 -5.21
C ARG A 271 -24.77 6.66 -5.95
N ALA A 272 -23.60 6.05 -5.75
CA ALA A 272 -22.35 6.43 -6.42
C ALA A 272 -22.34 6.06 -7.92
N LYS A 273 -22.93 4.90 -8.29
CA LYS A 273 -23.11 4.50 -9.71
C LYS A 273 -24.05 5.42 -10.48
N GLN A 274 -25.01 6.06 -9.80
CA GLN A 274 -25.95 7.02 -10.42
C GLN A 274 -25.41 8.44 -10.51
N ARG A 275 -24.22 8.73 -9.96
CA ARG A 275 -23.70 10.10 -9.84
C ARG A 275 -22.63 10.40 -10.88
N HIS A 276 -22.55 11.68 -11.23
CA HIS A 276 -21.60 12.17 -12.23
C HIS A 276 -20.15 11.93 -11.79
N ARG A 277 -19.27 11.74 -12.77
CA ARG A 277 -17.82 11.48 -12.65
C ARG A 277 -17.01 12.55 -11.86
N TYR A 278 -17.67 13.60 -11.39
CA TYR A 278 -17.10 14.74 -10.67
C TYR A 278 -17.58 14.83 -9.21
N ASP A 279 -18.32 13.84 -8.69
CA ASP A 279 -18.73 13.82 -7.28
C ASP A 279 -17.50 13.68 -6.36
N THR A 280 -17.31 14.68 -5.50
CA THR A 280 -16.18 14.75 -4.57
C THR A 280 -16.36 13.86 -3.34
N GLN A 281 -17.56 13.32 -3.09
CA GLN A 281 -17.84 12.47 -1.92
C GLN A 281 -17.10 11.12 -1.98
N CYS A 282 -16.76 10.67 -3.19
CA CYS A 282 -15.98 9.45 -3.42
C CYS A 282 -14.47 9.72 -3.60
N LEU A 283 -13.99 10.94 -3.36
CA LEU A 283 -12.56 11.22 -3.36
C LEU A 283 -11.90 10.49 -2.19
N TRP A 284 -10.86 9.74 -2.52
CA TRP A 284 -10.02 9.13 -1.51
C TRP A 284 -9.15 10.18 -0.83
N SER A 285 -9.16 10.11 0.49
CA SER A 285 -8.25 10.83 1.37
C SER A 285 -7.64 9.85 2.35
N TYR A 286 -6.66 10.29 3.13
CA TYR A 286 -6.04 9.45 4.12
C TYR A 286 -6.24 9.97 5.53
N GLN A 287 -6.24 9.03 6.48
CA GLN A 287 -6.17 9.31 7.90
C GLN A 287 -5.04 8.47 8.50
N PRO A 288 -4.15 9.01 9.35
CA PRO A 288 -3.14 8.22 10.04
C PRO A 288 -3.77 7.09 10.87
N VAL A 289 -3.13 5.92 10.84
CA VAL A 289 -3.45 4.83 11.77
C VAL A 289 -3.13 5.29 13.19
N SER A 290 -4.00 4.97 14.13
CA SER A 290 -3.88 5.28 15.54
C SER A 290 -4.00 4.01 16.36
N GLU A 291 -3.37 3.98 17.54
CA GLU A 291 -3.44 2.83 18.45
C GLU A 291 -4.89 2.47 18.83
N VAL A 292 -5.81 3.43 18.78
CA VAL A 292 -7.24 3.22 19.03
C VAL A 292 -7.92 2.31 18.00
N ASP A 293 -7.32 2.12 16.81
CA ASP A 293 -7.86 1.30 15.73
C ASP A 293 -7.92 -0.19 16.08
N VAL A 294 -7.21 -0.61 17.13
CA VAL A 294 -7.32 -1.95 17.70
C VAL A 294 -8.66 -2.21 18.39
N LEU A 295 -9.34 -1.18 18.85
CA LEU A 295 -10.50 -1.34 19.72
C LEU A 295 -11.70 -1.94 18.97
N PRO A 296 -12.01 -1.52 17.72
CA PRO A 296 -13.00 -2.21 16.90
C PRO A 296 -12.75 -3.71 16.75
N GLN A 297 -11.48 -4.12 16.69
CA GLN A 297 -11.07 -5.53 16.62
C GLN A 297 -11.30 -6.27 17.95
N LEU A 298 -10.90 -5.67 19.07
CA LEU A 298 -10.95 -6.29 20.40
C LEU A 298 -12.32 -6.23 21.09
N PHE A 299 -13.13 -5.24 20.76
CA PHE A 299 -14.41 -4.96 21.45
C PHE A 299 -15.60 -5.02 20.50
N HIS A 300 -15.51 -5.88 19.48
CA HIS A 300 -16.58 -6.13 18.54
C HIS A 300 -17.88 -6.61 19.23
N PRO A 301 -19.08 -6.22 18.76
CA PRO A 301 -20.34 -6.79 19.25
C PRO A 301 -20.30 -8.33 19.26
N ALA A 302 -20.81 -8.93 20.34
CA ALA A 302 -20.81 -10.37 20.55
C ALA A 302 -21.60 -11.06 19.41
N ASN A 303 -21.05 -12.17 18.90
CA ASN A 303 -21.54 -13.02 17.80
C ASN A 303 -21.04 -12.70 16.37
N SER A 304 -19.95 -11.96 16.20
CA SER A 304 -19.33 -11.79 14.87
C SER A 304 -17.82 -11.58 14.95
N TRP A 305 -17.07 -12.23 14.05
CA TRP A 305 -15.65 -11.94 13.81
C TRP A 305 -15.54 -10.55 13.18
N SER A 306 -14.72 -9.66 13.75
CA SER A 306 -14.33 -8.40 13.09
C SER A 306 -13.42 -8.66 11.89
N PRO A 307 -13.81 -8.33 10.64
CA PRO A 307 -12.90 -8.32 9.49
C PRO A 307 -11.83 -7.22 9.58
N LEU A 308 -11.98 -6.27 10.52
CA LEU A 308 -11.05 -5.16 10.72
C LEU A 308 -9.90 -5.59 11.62
N THR A 309 -8.95 -6.32 11.06
CA THR A 309 -7.68 -6.61 11.72
C THR A 309 -6.70 -5.46 11.48
N VAL A 310 -6.01 -5.01 12.53
CA VAL A 310 -4.94 -4.00 12.40
C VAL A 310 -3.60 -4.72 12.37
N ALA A 311 -3.02 -4.87 11.18
CA ALA A 311 -1.76 -5.57 11.01
C ALA A 311 -0.60 -4.83 11.68
N SER A 312 -0.60 -3.50 11.69
CA SER A 312 0.50 -2.69 12.26
C SER A 312 0.78 -2.92 13.75
N ILE A 313 -0.17 -3.47 14.51
CA ILE A 313 -0.08 -3.72 15.96
C ILE A 313 -0.25 -5.20 16.34
N GLY A 314 -0.39 -6.07 15.33
CA GLY A 314 -0.64 -7.50 15.47
C GLY A 314 -2.11 -7.89 15.60
N PRO A 315 -2.45 -9.16 15.28
CA PRO A 315 -3.81 -9.70 15.20
C PRO A 315 -4.68 -9.51 16.44
N TYR A 316 -4.17 -9.07 17.58
CA TYR A 316 -5.00 -8.63 18.71
C TYR A 316 -4.33 -7.50 19.53
N GLY A 317 -3.46 -6.70 18.90
CA GLY A 317 -2.74 -5.62 19.60
C GLY A 317 -1.61 -6.08 20.53
N GLU A 318 -1.18 -7.34 20.47
CA GLU A 318 -0.11 -7.87 21.34
C GLU A 318 1.21 -7.12 21.23
N LEU A 319 1.46 -6.45 20.11
CA LEU A 319 2.69 -5.69 19.95
C LEU A 319 2.67 -4.42 20.78
N LEU A 320 1.48 -3.83 20.96
CA LEU A 320 1.30 -2.64 21.78
C LEU A 320 1.54 -2.95 23.26
N ASN A 321 1.14 -4.12 23.75
CA ASN A 321 1.33 -4.52 25.16
C ASN A 321 2.79 -4.43 25.62
N ASN A 322 3.75 -4.62 24.71
CA ASN A 322 5.17 -4.55 25.03
C ASN A 322 5.70 -3.11 25.17
N HIS A 323 4.86 -2.10 24.90
CA HIS A 323 5.23 -0.70 24.84
C HIS A 323 4.43 0.09 25.89
N GLN A 324 4.73 -0.18 27.16
CA GLN A 324 4.17 0.54 28.30
C GLN A 324 4.86 1.90 28.45
N GLY A 325 4.08 2.97 28.62
CA GLY A 325 4.61 4.29 29.01
C GLY A 325 4.98 5.26 27.89
N LEU A 326 4.61 4.99 26.63
CA LEU A 326 4.75 5.97 25.55
C LEU A 326 3.59 6.98 25.53
N GLU A 327 3.87 8.18 25.04
CA GLU A 327 2.84 9.15 24.65
C GLU A 327 1.88 8.53 23.60
N ARG A 328 0.65 9.03 23.52
CA ARG A 328 -0.38 8.57 22.57
C ARG A 328 0.16 8.45 21.13
N ASN A 329 -0.12 7.33 20.46
CA ASN A 329 0.41 7.01 19.11
C ASN A 329 1.95 6.88 19.06
N GLY A 330 2.63 6.83 20.21
CA GLY A 330 4.07 6.69 20.29
C GLY A 330 4.55 5.32 19.80
N TYR A 331 3.73 4.27 19.95
CA TYR A 331 4.08 2.95 19.42
C TYR A 331 4.21 3.00 17.90
N ILE A 332 3.17 3.48 17.20
CA ILE A 332 3.14 3.50 15.72
C ILE A 332 4.35 4.26 15.16
N ARG A 333 4.66 5.43 15.74
CA ARG A 333 5.86 6.21 15.38
C ARG A 333 7.14 5.40 15.58
N MET A 334 7.30 4.77 16.75
CA MET A 334 8.47 3.96 17.06
C MET A 334 8.61 2.76 16.10
N VAL A 335 7.53 2.10 15.70
CA VAL A 335 7.60 0.99 14.73
C VAL A 335 7.97 1.48 13.34
N GLN A 336 7.45 2.63 12.91
CA GLN A 336 7.80 3.27 11.64
C GLN A 336 9.29 3.64 11.60
N GLU A 337 9.81 4.27 12.66
CA GLU A 337 11.23 4.62 12.80
C GLU A 337 12.12 3.36 12.81
N SER A 338 11.72 2.33 13.56
CA SER A 338 12.43 1.04 13.59
C SER A 338 12.45 0.36 12.20
N LEU A 339 11.35 0.40 11.45
CA LEU A 339 11.32 -0.09 10.07
C LEU A 339 12.29 0.69 9.18
N GLN A 340 12.31 2.01 9.27
CA GLN A 340 13.23 2.86 8.52
C GLN A 340 14.70 2.52 8.83
N GLU A 341 15.07 2.39 10.11
CA GLU A 341 16.41 2.00 10.50
C GLU A 341 16.81 0.64 9.93
N LYS A 342 15.90 -0.35 10.00
CA LYS A 342 16.16 -1.68 9.45
C LYS A 342 16.30 -1.65 7.93
N LEU A 343 15.53 -0.82 7.23
CA LEU A 343 15.67 -0.62 5.78
C LEU A 343 17.02 0.04 5.43
N VAL A 344 17.51 0.97 6.25
CA VAL A 344 18.87 1.54 6.09
C VAL A 344 19.92 0.43 6.22
N ARG A 345 19.83 -0.42 7.25
CA ARG A 345 20.75 -1.55 7.44
C ARG A 345 20.66 -2.55 6.29
N TYR A 346 19.45 -2.85 5.83
CA TYR A 346 19.22 -3.74 4.70
C TYR A 346 19.84 -3.19 3.41
N ARG A 347 19.61 -1.90 3.09
CA ARG A 347 20.25 -1.21 1.95
C ARG A 347 21.77 -1.34 1.99
N SER A 348 22.39 -1.08 3.14
CA SER A 348 23.84 -1.24 3.32
C SER A 348 24.29 -2.68 3.07
N SER A 349 23.52 -3.67 3.52
CA SER A 349 23.82 -5.09 3.29
C SER A 349 23.73 -5.49 1.81
N VAL A 350 22.77 -4.93 1.07
CA VAL A 350 22.60 -5.17 -0.37
C VAL A 350 23.78 -4.58 -1.13
N GLY A 351 24.17 -3.34 -0.81
CA GLY A 351 25.34 -2.68 -1.40
C GLY A 351 26.65 -3.45 -1.18
N SER A 352 26.85 -4.00 0.03
CA SER A 352 28.03 -4.82 0.33
C SER A 352 28.05 -6.17 -0.40
N ARG A 353 26.89 -6.81 -0.59
CA ARG A 353 26.79 -8.11 -1.27
C ARG A 353 26.88 -7.98 -2.79
N HIS A 354 26.42 -6.86 -3.34
CA HIS A 354 26.30 -6.64 -4.77
C HIS A 354 26.96 -5.30 -5.12
N THR A 355 28.29 -5.28 -5.15
CA THR A 355 29.07 -4.07 -5.50
C THR A 355 28.67 -3.45 -6.83
N ALA A 356 28.17 -4.25 -7.77
CA ALA A 356 27.64 -3.75 -9.04
C ALA A 356 26.28 -3.03 -8.90
N ASP A 357 25.47 -3.37 -7.88
CA ASP A 357 24.20 -2.67 -7.59
C ASP A 357 24.42 -1.43 -6.71
N ALA A 358 25.64 -1.21 -6.21
CA ALA A 358 25.97 -0.07 -5.34
C ALA A 358 25.81 1.29 -6.06
N ASP A 359 25.90 1.31 -7.39
CA ASP A 359 25.65 2.50 -8.21
C ASP A 359 24.16 2.87 -8.30
N VAL A 360 23.26 1.98 -7.87
CA VAL A 360 21.81 2.22 -7.79
C VAL A 360 21.46 2.58 -6.35
N TRP A 361 21.84 3.77 -5.92
CA TRP A 361 21.48 4.27 -4.58
C TRP A 361 20.02 4.73 -4.57
N TRP A 362 19.21 4.23 -3.64
CA TRP A 362 17.83 4.68 -3.43
C TRP A 362 17.67 5.37 -2.07
N ASN A 363 16.71 6.30 -2.02
CA ASN A 363 16.36 7.01 -0.79
C ASN A 363 15.55 6.12 0.15
N ILE A 364 15.71 6.33 1.45
CA ILE A 364 14.80 5.77 2.45
C ILE A 364 13.76 6.86 2.74
N PRO A 365 12.49 6.65 2.34
CA PRO A 365 11.46 7.67 2.48
C PRO A 365 10.98 7.81 3.92
N THR A 366 10.23 8.87 4.18
CA THR A 366 9.35 8.91 5.36
C THR A 366 8.31 7.80 5.25
N ILE A 367 8.19 6.96 6.26
CA ILE A 367 7.22 5.88 6.30
C ILE A 367 6.06 6.32 7.18
N THR A 368 4.83 6.21 6.67
CA THR A 368 3.63 6.57 7.42
C THR A 368 2.55 5.53 7.19
N THR A 369 1.91 5.09 8.27
CA THR A 369 0.80 4.14 8.21
C THR A 369 -0.52 4.88 8.18
N VAL A 370 -1.35 4.56 7.20
CA VAL A 370 -2.58 5.29 6.93
C VAL A 370 -3.73 4.36 6.58
N HIS A 371 -4.94 4.84 6.79
CA HIS A 371 -6.14 4.34 6.14
C HIS A 371 -6.41 5.21 4.91
N VAL A 372 -6.65 4.61 3.74
CA VAL A 372 -6.95 5.33 2.49
C VAL A 372 -8.35 4.96 2.02
N MET A 373 -9.29 5.89 2.16
CA MET A 373 -10.70 5.62 1.94
C MET A 373 -11.46 6.85 1.51
N SER A 374 -12.68 6.64 0.99
CA SER A 374 -13.62 7.70 0.71
C SER A 374 -14.11 8.38 2.00
N THR A 375 -14.82 9.50 1.85
CA THR A 375 -15.49 10.18 2.98
C THR A 375 -16.37 9.22 3.79
N TRP A 376 -17.07 8.31 3.10
CA TRP A 376 -17.89 7.30 3.76
C TRP A 376 -17.06 6.36 4.65
N GLY A 377 -15.94 5.83 4.12
CA GLY A 377 -15.09 4.93 4.89
C GLY A 377 -14.60 5.61 6.17
N HIS A 378 -14.21 6.88 6.09
CA HIS A 378 -13.76 7.67 7.24
C HIS A 378 -14.88 7.87 8.27
N GLU A 379 -16.10 8.22 7.82
CA GLU A 379 -17.27 8.36 8.70
C GLU A 379 -17.61 7.05 9.42
N LEU A 380 -17.53 5.92 8.71
CA LEU A 380 -17.75 4.61 9.30
C LEU A 380 -16.69 4.28 10.35
N LEU A 381 -15.41 4.46 10.01
CA LEU A 381 -14.30 4.25 10.93
C LEU A 381 -14.46 5.09 12.20
N ALA A 382 -14.81 6.37 12.07
CA ALA A 382 -15.06 7.25 13.21
C ALA A 382 -16.19 6.72 14.12
N ARG A 383 -17.28 6.23 13.53
CA ARG A 383 -18.40 5.62 14.27
C ARG A 383 -18.00 4.35 15.00
N GLU A 384 -17.22 3.48 14.37
CA GLU A 384 -16.79 2.23 15.01
C GLU A 384 -15.76 2.48 16.11
N ARG A 385 -14.83 3.43 15.91
CA ARG A 385 -13.95 3.92 16.99
C ARG A 385 -14.75 4.41 18.19
N TRP A 386 -15.78 5.24 17.95
CA TRP A 386 -16.64 5.76 19.01
C TRP A 386 -17.37 4.65 19.79
N ARG A 387 -17.95 3.68 19.09
CA ARG A 387 -18.64 2.54 19.70
C ARG A 387 -17.70 1.70 20.56
N ALA A 388 -16.52 1.36 20.02
CA ALA A 388 -15.54 0.57 20.73
C ALA A 388 -15.03 1.31 21.97
N LEU A 389 -14.65 2.59 21.84
CA LEU A 389 -14.23 3.45 22.94
C LEU A 389 -15.28 3.53 24.05
N SER A 390 -16.54 3.78 23.69
CA SER A 390 -17.65 3.86 24.64
C SER A 390 -17.80 2.57 25.45
N ARG A 391 -17.60 1.41 24.81
CA ARG A 391 -17.64 0.11 25.47
C ARG A 391 -16.47 -0.09 26.42
N VAL A 392 -15.25 0.23 25.99
CA VAL A 392 -14.05 0.13 26.85
C VAL A 392 -14.18 1.04 28.06
N TYR A 393 -14.66 2.27 27.88
CA TYR A 393 -14.89 3.21 28.97
C TYR A 393 -15.88 2.68 30.01
N ARG A 394 -17.00 2.12 29.56
CA ARG A 394 -17.99 1.49 30.44
C ARG A 394 -17.37 0.34 31.24
N LEU A 395 -16.58 -0.52 30.60
CA LEU A 395 -15.90 -1.64 31.26
C LEU A 395 -14.84 -1.16 32.25
N ARG A 396 -14.05 -0.13 31.91
CA ARG A 396 -13.05 0.46 32.82
C ARG A 396 -13.71 1.06 34.05
N LYS A 397 -14.85 1.75 33.89
CA LYS A 397 -15.63 2.29 35.01
C LYS A 397 -16.16 1.19 35.94
N GLN A 398 -16.66 0.09 35.37
CA GLN A 398 -17.12 -1.07 36.14
C GLN A 398 -15.95 -1.73 36.90
N TRP A 399 -14.81 -1.92 36.23
CA TRP A 399 -13.60 -2.49 36.84
C TRP A 399 -13.06 -1.63 37.99
N LEU A 400 -12.91 -0.32 37.80
CA LEU A 400 -12.47 0.61 38.86
C LEU A 400 -13.45 0.64 40.04
N ALA A 401 -14.76 0.52 39.79
CA ALA A 401 -15.75 0.45 40.86
C ALA A 401 -15.65 -0.87 41.66
N HIS A 402 -15.35 -1.98 40.99
CA HIS A 402 -15.12 -3.26 41.64
C HIS A 402 -13.82 -3.27 42.46
N GLU A 403 -12.71 -2.77 41.92
CA GLU A 403 -11.45 -2.67 42.68
C GLU A 403 -11.59 -1.83 43.95
N LYS A 404 -12.35 -0.73 43.89
CA LYS A 404 -12.66 0.08 45.07
C LYS A 404 -13.48 -0.70 46.12
N ARG A 405 -14.38 -1.60 45.71
CA ARG A 405 -15.15 -2.45 46.64
C ARG A 405 -14.25 -3.50 47.29
N VAL A 406 -13.37 -4.14 46.51
CA VAL A 406 -12.43 -5.16 47.01
C VAL A 406 -11.38 -4.53 47.93
N SER A 407 -10.84 -3.36 47.58
CA SER A 407 -9.85 -2.65 48.41
C SER A 407 -10.44 -2.11 49.72
N ASN A 408 -11.76 -1.98 49.84
CA ASN A 408 -12.44 -1.49 51.04
C ASN A 408 -12.90 -2.60 52.00
N HIS A 409 -12.71 -3.88 51.68
CA HIS A 409 -13.07 -5.00 52.55
C HIS A 409 -11.86 -5.82 53.00
N LEU A 410 -11.56 -5.77 54.29
CA LEU A 410 -10.83 -6.79 55.07
C LEU A 410 -11.34 -6.74 56.53
N PRO A 411 -11.54 -7.87 57.22
CA PRO A 411 -12.63 -8.82 57.00
C PRO A 411 -13.53 -8.97 58.25
N GLN A 412 -14.78 -9.39 58.07
CA GLN A 412 -15.42 -10.29 59.02
C GLN A 412 -16.39 -11.22 58.29
N SER A 413 -16.34 -12.47 58.70
CA SER A 413 -17.03 -13.64 58.18
C SER A 413 -18.52 -13.41 57.91
N GLU A 414 -19.00 -13.94 56.80
CA GLU A 414 -20.12 -14.89 56.80
C GLU A 414 -20.22 -15.53 55.41
N GLU A 415 -20.40 -16.86 55.42
CA GLU A 415 -20.69 -17.67 54.24
C GLU A 415 -21.88 -17.06 53.49
N TYR A 416 -21.66 -16.64 52.25
CA TYR A 416 -22.74 -16.30 51.33
C TYR A 416 -22.64 -17.15 50.07
N ASP A 417 -23.79 -17.69 49.73
CA ASP A 417 -24.10 -18.73 48.75
C ASP A 417 -23.69 -18.33 47.33
N PHE A 418 -22.72 -19.05 46.76
CA PHE A 418 -22.22 -18.86 45.40
C PHE A 418 -23.14 -19.56 44.39
N GLN A 419 -24.18 -18.89 43.90
CA GLN A 419 -24.90 -19.41 42.72
C GLN A 419 -25.64 -18.40 41.83
N ALA A 420 -25.23 -17.12 41.81
CA ALA A 420 -25.91 -16.12 40.98
C ALA A 420 -25.02 -15.14 40.17
N ASP A 421 -23.70 -15.30 40.15
CA ASP A 421 -22.78 -14.37 39.47
C ASP A 421 -21.74 -15.06 38.55
N GLU A 422 -22.03 -16.26 38.03
CA GLU A 422 -21.15 -16.97 37.10
C GLU A 422 -20.99 -16.31 35.71
N GLU A 423 -21.81 -15.31 35.35
CA GLU A 423 -21.58 -14.51 34.12
C GLU A 423 -20.57 -13.36 34.32
N ALA A 424 -20.18 -13.04 35.56
CA ALA A 424 -19.21 -11.98 35.86
C ALA A 424 -17.81 -12.49 36.22
N TYR A 425 -17.65 -13.79 36.48
CA TYR A 425 -16.40 -14.40 36.91
C TYR A 425 -16.24 -15.81 36.36
N ASP A 426 -15.78 -15.88 35.11
CA ASP A 426 -15.05 -17.06 34.61
C ASP A 426 -13.66 -16.58 34.16
N LEU A 427 -12.89 -16.12 35.15
CA LEU A 427 -11.55 -15.56 35.02
C LEU A 427 -10.49 -16.45 35.70
N THR A 428 -10.63 -17.77 35.62
CA THR A 428 -9.49 -18.68 35.80
C THR A 428 -9.83 -20.02 35.20
N PHE A 429 -9.26 -20.33 34.03
CA PHE A 429 -8.42 -21.50 33.72
C PHE A 429 -8.21 -21.50 32.20
N GLU A 430 -6.95 -21.31 31.79
CA GLU A 430 -6.51 -21.07 30.39
C GLU A 430 -7.14 -19.83 29.75
N THR A 431 -6.70 -18.64 30.15
CA THR A 431 -7.15 -17.39 29.52
C THR A 431 -6.82 -17.43 28.04
N ASP A 432 -7.85 -17.46 27.18
CA ASP A 432 -7.71 -17.20 25.75
C ASP A 432 -6.85 -15.92 25.60
N ALA A 433 -5.78 -16.00 24.82
CA ALA A 433 -4.86 -14.90 24.58
C ALA A 433 -5.61 -13.63 24.11
N HIS A 434 -6.78 -13.80 23.51
CA HIS A 434 -7.69 -12.71 23.17
C HIS A 434 -8.31 -12.02 24.41
N GLU A 435 -8.85 -12.78 25.36
CA GLU A 435 -9.49 -12.22 26.55
C GLU A 435 -8.47 -11.55 27.48
N ALA A 436 -7.28 -12.13 27.63
CA ALA A 436 -6.17 -11.50 28.36
C ALA A 436 -5.81 -10.12 27.79
N LYS A 437 -5.84 -9.97 26.46
CA LYS A 437 -5.59 -8.68 25.80
C LYS A 437 -6.73 -7.69 26.02
N ARG A 438 -7.99 -8.12 25.94
CA ARG A 438 -9.16 -7.28 26.25
C ARG A 438 -9.08 -6.73 27.67
N ILE A 439 -8.71 -7.56 28.64
CA ILE A 439 -8.53 -7.15 30.03
C ILE A 439 -7.42 -6.11 30.15
N TRP A 440 -6.26 -6.33 29.54
CA TRP A 440 -5.16 -5.36 29.54
C TRP A 440 -5.61 -4.00 29.00
N TRP A 441 -6.35 -3.97 27.89
CA TRP A 441 -6.88 -2.74 27.31
C TRP A 441 -7.86 -1.99 28.22
N VAL A 442 -8.68 -2.71 28.96
CA VAL A 442 -9.60 -2.10 29.95
C VAL A 442 -8.82 -1.52 31.14
N ARG A 443 -7.76 -2.20 31.59
CA ARG A 443 -6.99 -1.81 32.79
C ARG A 443 -5.97 -0.73 32.50
N GLU A 444 -5.09 -0.98 31.54
CA GLU A 444 -3.85 -0.22 31.28
C GLU A 444 -3.80 0.39 29.88
N GLY A 445 -4.75 0.06 29.00
CA GLY A 445 -4.76 0.54 27.61
C GLY A 445 -4.79 2.07 27.50
N ILE A 446 -4.16 2.56 26.43
CA ILE A 446 -4.18 3.98 26.04
C ILE A 446 -5.57 4.28 25.49
N ILE A 447 -6.48 4.68 26.38
CA ILE A 447 -7.80 5.17 25.98
C ILE A 447 -7.65 6.67 25.74
N PRO A 448 -7.75 7.15 24.49
CA PRO A 448 -7.78 8.59 24.26
C PRO A 448 -8.99 9.16 25.00
N PHE A 449 -8.74 10.08 25.92
CA PHE A 449 -9.80 10.90 26.51
C PHE A 449 -10.56 11.55 25.35
N ILE A 450 -11.83 11.18 25.21
CA ILE A 450 -12.84 12.11 24.73
C ILE A 450 -13.00 13.03 25.93
N ASP A 451 -12.67 14.31 25.78
CA ASP A 451 -12.70 15.27 26.88
C ASP A 451 -14.01 15.14 27.70
N GLU A 452 -13.81 15.06 29.04
CA GLU A 452 -14.74 15.03 30.20
C GLU A 452 -14.71 13.75 31.07
#